data_AF-A0AAW2T2Y4-F1
#
_entry.id   AF-A0AAW2T2Y4-F1
#
_cell.length_a   1.000
_cell.length_b   1.000
_cell.length_c   1.000
_cell.angle_alpha   90.00
_cell.angle_beta   90.00
_cell.angle_gamma   90.00
#
_symmetry.space_group_name_H-M   'P 1'
#
loop_
_entity.id
_entity.type
_entity.pdbx_description
1 polymer ?
#
loop_
_entity_poly.entity_id
_entity_poly.type
_entity_poly.pdbx_seq_one_letter_code
_entity_poly.pdbx_strand_id
1 'polypeptide(L)'
;MSMEIQNVILRGSFNPAVSSIQTRKARLITHLATPNLSVIGSPTWVSMKCDCSFHSDTLPTKRNLQQCRNSAQKAECKGISDIEEDKPKAKIRRKNLAVFVSGGGSNFRSIHEATLNGSVHGDIVVLVTNKHDCGGAEYAHGKGIPVIVFPKRKDTEEVFSAEDLVIALRSVKVDFILLAGYLKLIPAALIQAYPKAILNIHPSLLPAFGGKGYYGMKVHKAVIASGARYSGPTIHYVDEQYDTGRILAQRVVPVLAKDTAEELAARVLHEEHKLYVEVSAALCEERITWREDGVPLIQSKENPNDYC
;
A
#
# COMPACT_ATOMS: atom_id res chain seq x y z
N MET A 1 42.72 48.51 -25.45
CA MET A 1 41.44 48.99 -26.00
C MET A 1 40.37 48.42 -25.09
N SER A 2 39.87 49.13 -24.06
CA SER A 2 39.19 50.45 -24.11
C SER A 2 37.89 50.32 -24.93
N MET A 3 36.68 50.68 -24.50
CA MET A 3 36.11 51.35 -23.31
C MET A 3 34.61 50.88 -23.20
N GLU A 4 33.77 51.10 -22.17
CA GLU A 4 33.85 51.92 -20.94
C GLU A 4 32.89 51.41 -19.82
N ILE A 5 32.59 52.24 -18.81
CA ILE A 5 31.56 52.09 -17.77
C ILE A 5 30.64 53.35 -17.84
N GLN A 6 29.35 53.25 -17.48
CA GLN A 6 28.65 54.07 -16.45
C GLN A 6 27.14 54.33 -16.69
N ASN A 7 26.43 54.59 -15.57
CA ASN A 7 24.99 54.84 -15.42
C ASN A 7 24.48 56.11 -16.11
N VAL A 8 23.14 56.31 -16.17
CA VAL A 8 22.45 57.37 -15.40
C VAL A 8 20.91 57.25 -15.44
N ILE A 9 20.27 57.63 -14.33
CA ILE A 9 18.82 57.70 -14.03
C ILE A 9 18.21 59.00 -14.61
N LEU A 10 16.88 59.10 -14.82
CA LEU A 10 16.03 60.23 -14.32
C LEU A 10 14.59 60.29 -14.89
N ARG A 11 13.61 60.51 -13.98
CA ARG A 11 12.27 61.17 -14.14
C ARG A 11 11.28 60.46 -15.08
N GLY A 12 9.96 60.48 -14.89
CA GLY A 12 8.98 60.99 -13.91
C GLY A 12 7.61 60.40 -14.35
N SER A 13 6.44 60.54 -13.73
CA SER A 13 5.86 61.62 -12.94
C SER A 13 4.37 61.29 -12.64
N PHE A 14 3.85 61.75 -11.50
CA PHE A 14 2.42 62.08 -11.21
C PHE A 14 1.31 61.01 -10.98
N ASN A 15 0.95 60.91 -9.68
CA ASN A 15 -0.35 60.70 -8.99
C ASN A 15 -1.56 61.55 -9.52
N PRO A 16 -2.78 61.55 -8.89
CA PRO A 16 -3.59 60.47 -8.23
C PRO A 16 -5.15 60.61 -8.42
N ALA A 17 -5.96 59.66 -7.93
CA ALA A 17 -7.35 59.82 -7.41
C ALA A 17 -7.79 58.47 -6.75
N VAL A 18 -8.39 58.30 -5.55
CA VAL A 18 -9.23 59.07 -4.61
C VAL A 18 -10.75 59.02 -4.85
N SER A 19 -11.41 58.02 -4.25
CA SER A 19 -12.65 58.06 -3.45
C SER A 19 -12.87 56.62 -2.90
N SER A 20 -13.11 56.29 -1.62
CA SER A 20 -13.83 56.87 -0.47
C SER A 20 -15.36 56.84 -0.59
N ILE A 21 -16.03 56.01 0.23
CA ILE A 21 -17.07 56.38 1.25
C ILE A 21 -17.99 55.20 1.68
N GLN A 22 -18.06 55.00 3.01
CA GLN A 22 -19.16 54.45 3.86
C GLN A 22 -19.80 53.07 3.55
N THR A 23 -19.61 52.04 4.38
CA THR A 23 -20.30 51.72 5.68
C THR A 23 -21.82 51.52 5.66
N ARG A 24 -22.28 50.37 6.19
CA ARG A 24 -23.40 50.31 7.16
C ARG A 24 -23.34 49.05 8.04
N LYS A 25 -23.54 49.23 9.35
CA LYS A 25 -23.84 48.17 10.34
C LYS A 25 -25.35 47.92 10.37
N ALA A 26 -25.78 46.69 10.70
CA ALA A 26 -27.01 46.45 11.44
C ALA A 26 -26.94 45.14 12.26
N ARG A 27 -27.17 45.25 13.58
CA ARG A 27 -27.73 44.20 14.45
C ARG A 27 -29.28 44.32 14.39
N LEU A 28 -30.17 43.54 15.02
CA LEU A 28 -30.18 42.51 16.08
C LEU A 28 -31.53 41.72 15.98
N ILE A 29 -31.94 41.03 17.05
CA ILE A 29 -33.27 40.47 17.40
C ILE A 29 -33.47 39.04 16.85
N THR A 30 -33.21 37.93 17.58
CA THR A 30 -33.74 37.38 18.86
C THR A 30 -35.19 36.89 18.84
N HIS A 31 -35.41 35.60 19.11
CA HIS A 31 -36.48 35.16 20.01
C HIS A 31 -36.12 33.82 20.70
N LEU A 32 -36.63 33.64 21.92
CA LEU A 32 -36.38 32.50 22.82
C LEU A 32 -37.46 31.43 22.71
N ALA A 33 -37.13 30.16 23.00
CA ALA A 33 -38.02 29.22 23.73
C ALA A 33 -37.29 27.94 24.21
N THR A 34 -37.21 27.77 25.52
CA THR A 34 -37.32 26.50 26.27
C THR A 34 -38.59 26.64 27.17
N PRO A 35 -39.17 25.61 27.85
CA PRO A 35 -38.52 24.38 28.36
C PRO A 35 -39.38 23.08 28.44
N ASN A 36 -38.81 22.03 29.06
CA ASN A 36 -39.48 20.91 29.77
C ASN A 36 -40.25 19.86 28.91
N LEU A 37 -40.46 18.60 29.33
CA LEU A 37 -40.29 17.94 30.65
C LEU A 37 -39.83 16.45 30.50
N SER A 38 -39.37 15.86 31.62
CA SER A 38 -38.93 14.49 31.91
C SER A 38 -39.77 13.28 31.45
N VAL A 39 -39.15 12.09 31.36
CA VAL A 39 -39.50 10.79 32.04
C VAL A 39 -38.32 9.80 31.80
N ILE A 40 -37.45 9.55 32.80
CA ILE A 40 -37.32 8.33 33.67
C ILE A 40 -36.93 7.03 32.93
N GLY A 41 -35.84 6.38 33.37
CA GLY A 41 -35.57 4.97 33.01
C GLY A 41 -34.11 4.49 33.06
N SER A 42 -33.58 4.16 34.25
CA SER A 42 -32.41 3.29 34.44
C SER A 42 -32.60 2.51 35.76
N PRO A 43 -31.75 1.52 36.09
CA PRO A 43 -31.21 0.43 35.26
C PRO A 43 -31.63 -0.95 35.81
N THR A 44 -31.54 -2.03 35.02
CA THR A 44 -31.65 -3.40 35.57
C THR A 44 -30.42 -4.24 35.26
N TRP A 45 -29.70 -4.55 36.33
CA TRP A 45 -28.67 -5.58 36.38
C TRP A 45 -29.29 -6.97 36.17
N VAL A 46 -28.60 -7.86 35.45
CA VAL A 46 -28.68 -9.31 35.68
C VAL A 46 -27.26 -9.85 35.82
N SER A 47 -26.93 -10.26 37.04
CA SER A 47 -25.77 -11.10 37.33
C SER A 47 -26.17 -12.55 37.06
N MET A 48 -25.31 -13.31 36.38
CA MET A 48 -25.25 -14.76 36.53
C MET A 48 -23.85 -15.17 36.97
N LYS A 49 -23.80 -15.75 38.15
CA LYS A 49 -22.68 -16.47 38.75
C LYS A 49 -23.12 -17.91 38.97
N CYS A 50 -22.12 -18.77 39.25
CA CYS A 50 -22.26 -20.12 39.79
C CYS A 50 -22.74 -21.19 38.77
N ASP A 51 -22.22 -22.43 38.78
CA ASP A 51 -21.32 -23.06 39.76
C ASP A 51 -20.14 -23.83 39.12
N CYS A 52 -19.02 -23.85 39.86
CA CYS A 52 -18.00 -24.90 39.74
C CYS A 52 -18.28 -25.95 40.82
N SER A 53 -18.53 -27.21 40.44
CA SER A 53 -18.57 -28.33 41.37
C SER A 53 -17.39 -29.27 41.14
N PHE A 54 -16.36 -29.15 41.99
CA PHE A 54 -15.38 -30.21 42.17
C PHE A 54 -16.07 -31.43 42.79
N HIS A 55 -15.90 -32.60 42.18
CA HIS A 55 -15.99 -33.87 42.88
C HIS A 55 -14.72 -34.68 42.61
N SER A 56 -14.00 -34.96 43.68
CA SER A 56 -13.02 -36.03 43.76
C SER A 56 -13.76 -37.38 43.86
N ASP A 57 -13.14 -38.47 43.40
CA ASP A 57 -12.71 -39.55 44.30
C ASP A 57 -12.32 -40.85 43.56
N THR A 58 -11.11 -41.32 43.88
CA THR A 58 -10.68 -42.72 44.06
C THR A 58 -11.02 -43.82 43.02
N LEU A 59 -9.96 -44.37 42.42
CA LEU A 59 -9.81 -45.82 42.16
C LEU A 59 -9.68 -46.57 43.51
N PRO A 60 -10.16 -47.83 43.69
CA PRO A 60 -9.61 -49.05 43.03
C PRO A 60 -10.74 -50.08 42.64
N THR A 61 -10.56 -51.37 42.32
CA THR A 61 -9.45 -52.34 42.43
C THR A 61 -9.51 -53.45 41.33
N LYS A 62 -8.43 -54.22 41.17
CA LYS A 62 -8.26 -55.43 40.33
C LYS A 62 -9.33 -56.52 40.50
N ARG A 63 -9.60 -57.29 39.43
CA ARG A 63 -9.78 -58.76 39.46
C ARG A 63 -9.31 -59.45 38.17
N ASN A 64 -8.24 -60.24 38.30
CA ASN A 64 -7.92 -61.54 37.70
C ASN A 64 -8.64 -61.96 36.39
N LEU A 65 -7.91 -62.10 35.28
CA LEU A 65 -7.23 -63.35 34.83
C LEU A 65 -8.19 -64.39 34.23
N GLN A 66 -8.15 -64.53 32.90
CA GLN A 66 -8.20 -65.85 32.28
C GLN A 66 -7.28 -65.90 31.06
N GLN A 67 -6.67 -67.06 30.84
CA GLN A 67 -5.48 -67.27 30.03
C GLN A 67 -5.80 -68.27 28.91
N CYS A 68 -5.50 -67.92 27.66
CA CYS A 68 -5.36 -68.89 26.56
C CYS A 68 -4.10 -68.57 25.75
N ARG A 69 -3.30 -69.61 25.46
CA ARG A 69 -2.05 -69.54 24.70
C ARG A 69 -2.24 -70.10 23.29
N ASN A 70 -1.53 -69.47 22.35
CA ASN A 70 -0.94 -70.03 21.14
C ASN A 70 -1.85 -70.68 20.07
N SER A 71 -1.93 -70.01 18.93
CA SER A 71 -1.64 -70.63 17.63
C SER A 71 -1.06 -69.58 16.68
N ALA A 72 0.18 -69.77 16.21
CA ALA A 72 0.81 -68.84 15.28
C ALA A 72 0.43 -69.16 13.83
N GLN A 73 -0.16 -68.20 13.13
CA GLN A 73 -0.16 -68.14 11.67
C GLN A 73 0.16 -66.71 11.24
N LYS A 74 1.12 -66.56 10.32
CA LYS A 74 1.43 -65.27 9.69
C LYS A 74 0.27 -64.86 8.80
N ALA A 75 -0.31 -63.70 9.07
CA ALA A 75 -1.08 -62.94 8.10
C ALA A 75 -0.39 -61.59 7.91
N GLU A 76 0.08 -61.32 6.69
CA GLU A 76 0.67 -60.02 6.34
C GLU A 76 -0.45 -59.00 6.16
N CYS A 77 -0.77 -58.25 7.20
CA CYS A 77 -1.52 -57.01 7.05
C CYS A 77 -0.59 -55.95 6.49
N LYS A 78 -0.78 -55.57 5.21
CA LYS A 78 -0.09 -54.44 4.60
C LYS A 78 -0.30 -53.18 5.45
N GLY A 79 0.75 -52.36 5.52
CA GLY A 79 0.82 -51.22 6.41
C GLY A 79 -0.36 -50.26 6.26
N ILE A 80 -0.75 -49.70 7.40
CA ILE A 80 -1.53 -48.47 7.49
C ILE A 80 -0.82 -47.44 6.60
N SER A 81 -1.47 -47.01 5.52
CA SER A 81 -1.02 -45.82 4.79
C SER A 81 -1.30 -44.62 5.67
N ASP A 82 -0.24 -43.89 6.03
CA ASP A 82 -0.31 -42.75 6.93
C ASP A 82 -1.38 -41.75 6.44
N ILE A 83 -2.40 -41.54 7.26
CA ILE A 83 -3.24 -40.35 7.14
C ILE A 83 -2.35 -39.21 7.65
N GLU A 84 -1.69 -38.49 6.74
CA GLU A 84 -1.02 -37.25 7.09
C GLU A 84 -2.08 -36.28 7.65
N GLU A 85 -2.08 -36.12 8.98
CA GLU A 85 -2.92 -35.14 9.66
C GLU A 85 -2.58 -33.74 9.10
N ASP A 86 -3.57 -33.10 8.49
CA ASP A 86 -3.46 -31.75 7.94
C ASP A 86 -3.16 -30.75 9.07
N LYS A 87 -1.86 -30.51 9.29
CA LYS A 87 -1.38 -29.58 10.32
C LYS A 87 -2.01 -28.22 10.04
N PRO A 88 -2.72 -27.61 11.00
CA PRO A 88 -3.41 -26.34 10.76
C PRO A 88 -2.37 -25.28 10.37
N LYS A 89 -2.38 -24.90 9.08
CA LYS A 89 -1.50 -23.84 8.55
C LYS A 89 -1.69 -22.60 9.42
N ALA A 90 -0.59 -22.12 10.02
CA ALA A 90 -0.62 -20.96 10.90
C ALA A 90 -1.30 -19.79 10.17
N LYS A 91 -2.37 -19.25 10.76
CA LYS A 91 -3.20 -18.24 10.11
C LYS A 91 -2.37 -16.99 9.81
N ILE A 92 -2.03 -16.78 8.54
CA ILE A 92 -1.24 -15.63 8.09
C ILE A 92 -1.91 -14.34 8.60
N ARG A 93 -1.14 -13.50 9.29
CA ARG A 93 -1.65 -12.21 9.77
C ARG A 93 -1.87 -11.25 8.62
N ARG A 94 -2.85 -10.36 8.74
CA ARG A 94 -2.98 -9.23 7.80
C ARG A 94 -1.73 -8.35 7.87
N LYS A 95 -1.38 -7.75 6.74
CA LYS A 95 -0.24 -6.84 6.60
C LYS A 95 -0.68 -5.38 6.58
N ASN A 96 0.10 -4.51 7.21
CA ASN A 96 -0.12 -3.08 7.16
C ASN A 96 0.62 -2.49 5.95
N LEU A 97 -0.12 -1.87 5.03
CA LEU A 97 0.42 -1.31 3.80
C LEU A 97 0.49 0.22 3.89
N ALA A 98 1.60 0.79 3.47
CA ALA A 98 1.70 2.22 3.15
C ALA A 98 1.70 2.39 1.64
N VAL A 99 0.90 3.33 1.12
CA VAL A 99 0.84 3.61 -0.32
C VAL A 99 1.34 5.03 -0.60
N PHE A 100 2.23 5.18 -1.58
CA PHE A 100 2.86 6.46 -1.92
C PHE A 100 2.36 6.95 -3.28
N VAL A 101 1.93 8.21 -3.38
CA VAL A 101 1.32 8.77 -4.61
C VAL A 101 1.71 10.23 -4.88
N SER A 102 1.68 10.64 -6.16
CA SER A 102 1.90 12.03 -6.59
C SER A 102 0.80 12.59 -7.51
N GLY A 103 -0.32 11.89 -7.67
CA GLY A 103 -1.35 12.18 -8.67
C GLY A 103 -2.73 11.62 -8.31
N GLY A 104 -3.51 11.20 -9.31
CA GLY A 104 -4.88 10.74 -9.12
C GLY A 104 -5.06 9.44 -8.32
N GLY A 105 -3.99 8.66 -8.15
CA GLY A 105 -3.98 7.49 -7.28
C GLY A 105 -4.83 6.31 -7.76
N SER A 106 -5.00 6.10 -9.06
CA SER A 106 -5.82 4.98 -9.57
C SER A 106 -5.30 3.61 -9.13
N ASN A 107 -3.98 3.37 -9.20
CA ASN A 107 -3.35 2.17 -8.61
C ASN A 107 -3.65 2.01 -7.12
N PHE A 108 -3.57 3.10 -6.34
CA PHE A 108 -3.91 3.10 -4.91
C PHE A 108 -5.37 2.70 -4.68
N ARG A 109 -6.31 3.23 -5.47
CA ARG A 109 -7.75 2.87 -5.39
C ARG A 109 -7.96 1.38 -5.68
N SER A 110 -7.33 0.85 -6.72
CA SER A 110 -7.43 -0.57 -7.09
C SER A 110 -6.92 -1.49 -5.97
N ILE A 111 -5.77 -1.16 -5.36
CA ILE A 111 -5.24 -1.91 -4.21
C ILE A 111 -6.18 -1.79 -3.01
N HIS A 112 -6.68 -0.58 -2.71
CA HIS A 112 -7.60 -0.37 -1.58
C HIS A 112 -8.90 -1.16 -1.72
N GLU A 113 -9.51 -1.14 -2.91
CA GLU A 113 -10.73 -1.90 -3.19
C GLU A 113 -10.48 -3.42 -3.07
N ALA A 114 -9.29 -3.89 -3.46
CA ALA A 114 -8.86 -5.26 -3.25
C ALA A 114 -8.57 -5.62 -1.77
N THR A 115 -8.16 -4.66 -0.93
CA THR A 115 -8.07 -4.87 0.54
C THR A 115 -9.45 -4.99 1.19
N LEU A 116 -10.41 -4.17 0.74
CA LEU A 116 -11.78 -4.15 1.26
C LEU A 116 -12.59 -5.40 0.87
N ASN A 117 -12.40 -5.92 -0.36
CA ASN A 117 -13.07 -7.14 -0.82
C ASN A 117 -12.37 -8.44 -0.40
N GLY A 118 -11.23 -8.36 0.29
CA GLY A 118 -10.48 -9.49 0.82
C GLY A 118 -9.51 -10.17 -0.15
N SER A 119 -9.41 -9.72 -1.42
CA SER A 119 -8.46 -10.28 -2.41
C SER A 119 -7.00 -9.99 -2.05
N VAL A 120 -6.74 -8.90 -1.33
CA VAL A 120 -5.45 -8.59 -0.71
C VAL A 120 -5.58 -8.73 0.81
N HIS A 121 -4.80 -9.61 1.41
CA HIS A 121 -4.81 -9.88 2.85
C HIS A 121 -4.01 -8.86 3.68
N GLY A 122 -4.28 -7.58 3.45
CA GLY A 122 -3.64 -6.46 4.13
C GLY A 122 -4.56 -5.25 4.18
N ASP A 123 -4.15 -4.23 4.93
CA ASP A 123 -4.93 -3.03 5.21
C ASP A 123 -4.06 -1.80 4.93
N ILE A 124 -4.58 -0.81 4.20
CA ILE A 124 -3.83 0.42 3.91
C ILE A 124 -3.95 1.36 5.10
N VAL A 125 -2.91 1.40 5.94
CA VAL A 125 -2.90 2.16 7.20
C VAL A 125 -2.49 3.62 7.03
N VAL A 126 -1.85 3.97 5.92
CA VAL A 126 -1.38 5.34 5.64
C VAL A 126 -1.15 5.56 4.14
N LEU A 127 -1.50 6.75 3.67
CA LEU A 127 -1.08 7.28 2.37
C LEU A 127 0.05 8.29 2.57
N VAL A 128 1.09 8.24 1.74
CA VAL A 128 2.14 9.26 1.69
C VAL A 128 2.11 9.98 0.35
N THR A 129 2.25 11.30 0.35
CA THR A 129 2.24 12.09 -0.89
C THR A 129 3.13 13.31 -0.83
N ASN A 130 3.74 13.67 -1.97
CA ASN A 130 4.47 14.93 -2.08
C ASN A 130 3.58 16.12 -2.53
N LYS A 131 2.24 15.94 -2.55
CA LYS A 131 1.24 16.95 -2.92
C LYS A 131 0.02 16.81 -2.01
N HIS A 132 -0.26 17.84 -1.22
CA HIS A 132 -1.40 17.90 -0.31
C HIS A 132 -2.73 17.62 -1.04
N ASP A 133 -2.96 18.28 -2.17
CA ASP A 133 -4.23 18.29 -2.90
C ASP A 133 -4.15 17.43 -4.18
N CYS A 134 -3.77 16.15 -4.04
CA CYS A 134 -3.82 15.20 -5.16
C CYS A 134 -5.02 14.26 -5.03
N GLY A 135 -5.56 13.78 -6.15
CA GLY A 135 -6.74 12.89 -6.17
C GLY A 135 -6.56 11.55 -5.44
N GLY A 136 -5.32 11.16 -5.11
CA GLY A 136 -5.04 10.09 -4.15
C GLY A 136 -5.28 10.51 -2.69
N ALA A 137 -4.81 11.70 -2.27
CA ALA A 137 -5.04 12.24 -0.94
C ALA A 137 -6.52 12.56 -0.68
N GLU A 138 -7.22 13.14 -1.66
CA GLU A 138 -8.67 13.35 -1.60
C GLU A 138 -9.43 12.04 -1.35
N TYR A 139 -9.06 10.97 -2.06
CA TYR A 139 -9.66 9.64 -1.87
C TYR A 139 -9.32 9.07 -0.50
N ALA A 140 -8.08 9.18 -0.02
CA ALA A 140 -7.67 8.70 1.30
C ALA A 140 -8.46 9.41 2.41
N HIS A 141 -8.57 10.73 2.38
CA HIS A 141 -9.41 11.49 3.31
C HIS A 141 -10.88 11.03 3.26
N GLY A 142 -11.45 10.84 2.06
CA GLY A 142 -12.80 10.32 1.86
C GLY A 142 -13.01 8.87 2.32
N LYS A 143 -11.95 8.14 2.67
CA LYS A 143 -11.96 6.79 3.24
C LYS A 143 -11.47 6.72 4.68
N GLY A 144 -11.11 7.86 5.30
CA GLY A 144 -10.55 7.91 6.65
C GLY A 144 -9.12 7.39 6.78
N ILE A 145 -8.40 7.23 5.66
CA ILE A 145 -6.99 6.80 5.66
C ILE A 145 -6.10 8.01 5.98
N PRO A 146 -5.23 7.95 7.01
CA PRO A 146 -4.29 9.02 7.33
C PRO A 146 -3.38 9.38 6.15
N VAL A 147 -3.13 10.68 5.94
CA VAL A 147 -2.25 11.17 4.87
C VAL A 147 -1.04 11.89 5.48
N ILE A 148 0.16 11.48 5.07
CA ILE A 148 1.43 12.15 5.39
C ILE A 148 1.93 12.90 4.15
N VAL A 149 2.29 14.18 4.30
CA VAL A 149 2.92 14.94 3.21
C VAL A 149 4.45 14.81 3.30
N PHE A 150 5.06 14.11 2.35
CA PHE A 150 6.51 13.94 2.26
C PHE A 150 7.02 13.99 0.79
N PRO A 151 8.16 14.65 0.52
CA PRO A 151 8.81 15.64 1.39
C PRO A 151 7.89 16.85 1.58
N LYS A 152 8.01 17.53 2.73
CA LYS A 152 7.37 18.84 2.91
C LYS A 152 7.89 19.84 1.86
N ARG A 153 7.10 20.88 1.58
CA ARG A 153 7.49 21.93 0.65
C ARG A 153 8.61 22.78 1.26
N LYS A 154 9.41 23.45 0.44
CA LYS A 154 10.58 24.24 0.89
C LYS A 154 10.23 25.54 1.63
N ASP A 155 8.97 25.93 1.61
CA ASP A 155 8.39 27.13 2.23
C ASP A 155 7.83 26.87 3.64
N THR A 156 7.81 25.62 4.12
CA THR A 156 7.42 25.31 5.51
C THR A 156 8.64 25.28 6.43
N GLU A 157 8.60 26.05 7.52
CA GLU A 157 9.67 26.10 8.54
C GLU A 157 9.87 24.75 9.25
N GLU A 158 8.81 23.94 9.37
CA GLU A 158 8.90 22.59 9.90
C GLU A 158 9.66 21.65 8.95
N VAL A 159 10.90 21.34 9.30
CA VAL A 159 11.63 20.21 8.72
C VAL A 159 10.91 18.91 9.11
N PHE A 160 10.55 18.10 8.11
CA PHE A 160 10.11 16.72 8.32
C PHE A 160 11.03 15.83 7.48
N SER A 161 11.93 15.15 8.17
CA SER A 161 13.07 14.40 7.61
C SER A 161 12.67 13.03 7.07
N ALA A 162 13.62 12.31 6.47
CA ALA A 162 13.41 10.93 6.07
C ALA A 162 13.29 10.01 7.30
N GLU A 163 14.00 10.36 8.36
CA GLU A 163 14.03 9.69 9.66
C GLU A 163 12.68 9.85 10.38
N ASP A 164 12.08 11.05 10.33
CA ASP A 164 10.73 11.29 10.86
C ASP A 164 9.66 10.48 10.11
N LEU A 165 9.79 10.36 8.78
CA LEU A 165 8.93 9.48 7.98
C LEU A 165 9.11 8.00 8.38
N VAL A 166 10.35 7.54 8.58
CA VAL A 166 10.62 6.17 9.07
C VAL A 166 9.97 5.93 10.43
N ILE A 167 10.07 6.87 11.37
CA ILE A 167 9.42 6.80 12.69
C ILE A 167 7.89 6.75 12.54
N ALA A 168 7.31 7.62 11.71
CA ALA A 168 5.87 7.67 11.48
C ALA A 168 5.32 6.37 10.88
N LEU A 169 6.01 5.78 9.90
CA LEU A 169 5.59 4.51 9.29
C LEU A 169 5.77 3.31 10.24
N ARG A 170 6.80 3.35 11.11
CA ARG A 170 7.03 2.31 12.13
C ARG A 170 6.00 2.36 13.26
N SER A 171 5.51 3.55 13.65
CA SER A 171 4.52 3.66 14.73
C SER A 171 3.16 3.03 14.35
N VAL A 172 2.78 3.11 13.07
CA VAL A 172 1.62 2.38 12.49
C VAL A 172 1.98 0.97 11.98
N LYS A 173 3.19 0.47 12.29
CA LYS A 173 3.67 -0.89 12.02
C LYS A 173 3.56 -1.31 10.54
N VAL A 174 3.93 -0.43 9.61
CA VAL A 174 3.93 -0.75 8.17
C VAL A 174 4.84 -1.96 7.90
N ASP A 175 4.32 -2.91 7.12
CA ASP A 175 5.03 -4.09 6.63
C ASP A 175 5.62 -3.86 5.24
N PHE A 176 4.84 -3.22 4.35
CA PHE A 176 5.22 -2.98 2.96
C PHE A 176 4.86 -1.58 2.49
N ILE A 177 5.71 -1.01 1.64
CA ILE A 177 5.55 0.30 1.01
C ILE A 177 5.33 0.11 -0.50
N LEU A 178 4.21 0.61 -1.01
CA LEU A 178 3.81 0.47 -2.42
C LEU A 178 3.81 1.85 -3.10
N LEU A 179 4.74 2.09 -4.03
CA LEU A 179 4.83 3.33 -4.80
C LEU A 179 3.86 3.28 -6.00
N ALA A 180 2.64 3.78 -5.79
CA ALA A 180 1.55 3.83 -6.76
C ALA A 180 1.59 5.13 -7.60
N GLY A 181 2.69 5.35 -8.32
CA GLY A 181 2.93 6.58 -9.09
C GLY A 181 3.45 7.73 -8.24
N TYR A 182 4.45 7.43 -7.39
CA TYR A 182 5.19 8.42 -6.60
C TYR A 182 6.40 8.95 -7.39
N LEU A 183 6.54 10.28 -7.47
CA LEU A 183 7.43 10.97 -8.41
C LEU A 183 8.66 11.62 -7.74
N LYS A 184 9.10 11.08 -6.60
CA LYS A 184 10.33 11.50 -5.89
C LYS A 184 11.18 10.28 -5.62
N LEU A 185 12.51 10.46 -5.67
CA LEU A 185 13.45 9.45 -5.21
C LEU A 185 13.16 9.10 -3.75
N ILE A 186 13.23 7.81 -3.43
CA ILE A 186 13.11 7.35 -2.04
C ILE A 186 14.43 7.63 -1.30
N PRO A 187 14.40 8.22 -0.09
CA PRO A 187 15.61 8.41 0.70
C PRO A 187 16.26 7.08 1.11
N ALA A 188 17.59 7.04 1.13
CA ALA A 188 18.37 5.88 1.58
C ALA A 188 17.94 5.39 2.99
N ALA A 189 17.64 6.30 3.92
CA ALA A 189 17.13 5.97 5.25
C ALA A 189 15.84 5.13 5.22
N LEU A 190 14.94 5.36 4.23
CA LEU A 190 13.71 4.58 4.09
C LEU A 190 14.00 3.19 3.49
N ILE A 191 14.88 3.11 2.49
CA ILE A 191 15.31 1.84 1.88
C ILE A 191 16.00 0.94 2.91
N GLN A 192 16.90 1.52 3.73
CA GLN A 192 17.58 0.82 4.83
C GLN A 192 16.62 0.41 5.95
N ALA A 193 15.56 1.19 6.21
CA ALA A 193 14.55 0.87 7.21
C ALA A 193 13.55 -0.21 6.77
N TYR A 194 13.36 -0.39 5.46
CA TYR A 194 12.40 -1.31 4.83
C TYR A 194 13.07 -2.22 3.77
N PRO A 195 14.09 -3.02 4.15
CA PRO A 195 14.84 -3.86 3.23
C PRO A 195 13.91 -4.91 2.59
N LYS A 196 13.93 -5.00 1.25
CA LYS A 196 13.02 -5.88 0.46
C LYS A 196 11.53 -5.67 0.77
N ALA A 197 11.14 -4.49 1.24
CA ALA A 197 9.76 -4.16 1.60
C ALA A 197 9.19 -2.92 0.88
N ILE A 198 9.93 -2.31 -0.03
CA ILE A 198 9.47 -1.21 -0.89
C ILE A 198 9.38 -1.71 -2.34
N LEU A 199 8.21 -1.58 -2.96
CA LEU A 199 7.99 -1.91 -4.37
C LEU A 199 7.43 -0.71 -5.13
N ASN A 200 7.86 -0.55 -6.38
CA ASN A 200 7.39 0.46 -7.31
C ASN A 200 6.76 -0.20 -8.54
N ILE A 201 5.74 0.45 -9.12
CA ILE A 201 5.23 0.12 -10.44
C ILE A 201 5.69 1.18 -11.45
N HIS A 202 6.31 0.70 -12.53
CA HIS A 202 6.83 1.54 -13.61
C HIS A 202 6.14 1.20 -14.94
N PRO A 203 5.67 2.20 -15.72
CA PRO A 203 4.82 1.98 -16.89
C PRO A 203 5.58 1.59 -18.18
N SER A 204 6.65 0.80 -18.07
CA SER A 204 7.32 0.13 -19.18
C SER A 204 7.94 -1.20 -18.75
N LEU A 205 8.30 -2.04 -19.73
CA LEU A 205 9.04 -3.28 -19.53
C LEU A 205 10.51 -2.95 -19.23
N LEU A 206 10.84 -2.81 -17.94
CA LEU A 206 12.20 -2.54 -17.49
C LEU A 206 13.17 -3.64 -17.97
N PRO A 207 14.43 -3.31 -18.29
CA PRO A 207 15.07 -2.01 -18.09
C PRO A 207 14.76 -0.95 -19.17
N ALA A 208 13.96 -1.28 -20.19
CA ALA A 208 13.64 -0.32 -21.25
C ALA A 208 12.74 0.82 -20.74
N PHE A 209 13.08 2.06 -21.11
CA PHE A 209 12.39 3.29 -20.70
C PHE A 209 12.26 3.47 -19.17
N GLY A 210 13.20 2.92 -18.40
CA GLY A 210 13.35 3.17 -16.96
C GLY A 210 14.37 4.27 -16.67
N GLY A 211 14.37 4.73 -15.42
CA GLY A 211 15.39 5.63 -14.88
C GLY A 211 15.00 7.11 -14.93
N LYS A 212 15.95 7.95 -14.48
CA LYS A 212 15.72 9.38 -14.24
C LYS A 212 15.19 10.11 -15.49
N GLY A 213 13.94 10.53 -15.42
CA GLY A 213 13.27 11.31 -16.48
C GLY A 213 12.11 10.57 -17.15
N TYR A 214 12.08 9.24 -17.04
CA TYR A 214 10.98 8.40 -17.50
C TYR A 214 9.93 8.27 -16.39
N TYR A 215 8.88 9.09 -16.45
CA TYR A 215 7.74 8.97 -15.53
C TYR A 215 6.43 9.48 -16.17
N GLY A 216 5.32 8.84 -15.81
CA GLY A 216 4.00 9.13 -16.36
C GLY A 216 4.01 9.17 -17.89
N MET A 217 3.35 10.17 -18.47
CA MET A 217 3.20 10.30 -19.93
C MET A 217 4.53 10.38 -20.72
N LYS A 218 5.66 10.69 -20.07
CA LYS A 218 6.97 10.69 -20.74
C LYS A 218 7.39 9.29 -21.19
N VAL A 219 6.99 8.25 -20.45
CA VAL A 219 7.32 6.85 -20.76
C VAL A 219 6.60 6.42 -22.03
N HIS A 220 5.28 6.55 -22.07
CA HIS A 220 4.48 6.18 -23.25
C HIS A 220 4.87 6.98 -24.49
N LYS A 221 5.18 8.28 -24.35
CA LYS A 221 5.69 9.11 -25.46
C LYS A 221 7.03 8.60 -26.00
N ALA A 222 7.94 8.15 -25.14
CA ALA A 222 9.21 7.56 -25.58
C ALA A 222 9.02 6.18 -26.24
N VAL A 223 8.11 5.35 -25.73
CA VAL A 223 7.76 4.03 -26.32
C VAL A 223 7.18 4.18 -27.74
N ILE A 224 6.24 5.11 -27.93
CA ILE A 224 5.69 5.42 -29.25
C ILE A 224 6.79 5.96 -30.18
N ALA A 225 7.60 6.93 -29.70
CA ALA A 225 8.67 7.53 -30.50
C ALA A 225 9.78 6.55 -30.90
N SER A 226 10.03 5.49 -30.11
CA SER A 226 11.02 4.47 -30.44
C SER A 226 10.51 3.42 -31.45
N GLY A 227 9.22 3.44 -31.80
CA GLY A 227 8.60 2.43 -32.66
C GLY A 227 8.48 1.04 -32.03
N ALA A 228 8.58 0.92 -30.70
CA ALA A 228 8.45 -0.37 -30.01
C ALA A 228 7.07 -1.00 -30.29
N ARG A 229 7.02 -2.35 -30.35
CA ARG A 229 5.78 -3.12 -30.57
C ARG A 229 5.15 -3.65 -29.30
N TYR A 230 5.88 -3.58 -28.18
CA TYR A 230 5.45 -4.03 -26.87
C TYR A 230 5.85 -3.02 -25.80
N SER A 231 5.02 -2.93 -24.78
CA SER A 231 5.18 -2.12 -23.57
C SER A 231 4.49 -2.87 -22.43
N GLY A 232 4.05 -2.16 -21.38
CA GLY A 232 3.34 -2.73 -20.24
C GLY A 232 4.08 -2.48 -18.92
N PRO A 233 3.44 -2.76 -17.78
CA PRO A 233 4.00 -2.40 -16.49
C PRO A 233 5.06 -3.39 -15.99
N THR A 234 5.99 -2.86 -15.19
CA THR A 234 6.90 -3.64 -14.35
C THR A 234 6.70 -3.29 -12.88
N ILE A 235 6.59 -4.30 -12.03
CA ILE A 235 6.75 -4.13 -10.58
C ILE A 235 8.14 -4.63 -10.18
N HIS A 236 8.86 -3.80 -9.44
CA HIS A 236 10.22 -4.08 -8.98
C HIS A 236 10.42 -3.60 -7.54
N TYR A 237 11.40 -4.18 -6.86
CA TYR A 237 11.89 -3.65 -5.60
C TYR A 237 12.61 -2.33 -5.80
N VAL A 238 12.49 -1.42 -4.84
CA VAL A 238 13.16 -0.11 -4.88
C VAL A 238 14.53 -0.19 -4.24
N ASP A 239 15.52 0.42 -4.90
CA ASP A 239 16.86 0.69 -4.37
C ASP A 239 17.14 2.21 -4.39
N GLU A 240 18.39 2.62 -4.20
CA GLU A 240 18.79 4.04 -4.16
C GLU A 240 18.79 4.74 -5.54
N GLN A 241 18.52 4.00 -6.62
CA GLN A 241 18.49 4.47 -8.00
C GLN A 241 17.09 4.30 -8.60
N TYR A 242 16.81 5.05 -9.67
CA TYR A 242 15.52 4.95 -10.35
C TYR A 242 15.47 3.69 -11.22
N ASP A 243 14.52 2.81 -10.92
CA ASP A 243 14.08 1.69 -11.76
C ASP A 243 15.15 0.62 -12.07
N THR A 244 16.17 0.51 -11.22
CA THR A 244 17.27 -0.49 -11.32
C THR A 244 17.09 -1.71 -10.43
N GLY A 245 16.23 -1.63 -9.41
CA GLY A 245 16.06 -2.71 -8.44
C GLY A 245 15.42 -3.97 -9.03
N ARG A 246 15.50 -5.07 -8.29
CA ARG A 246 15.11 -6.40 -8.81
C ARG A 246 13.64 -6.43 -9.24
N ILE A 247 13.41 -6.72 -10.52
CA ILE A 247 12.10 -6.96 -11.11
C ILE A 247 11.45 -8.16 -10.41
N LEU A 248 10.18 -8.01 -10.04
CA LEU A 248 9.35 -9.05 -9.44
C LEU A 248 8.28 -9.57 -10.41
N ALA A 249 7.64 -8.68 -11.17
CA ALA A 249 6.60 -9.09 -12.11
C ALA A 249 6.46 -8.11 -13.28
N GLN A 250 6.02 -8.61 -14.44
CA GLN A 250 5.73 -7.82 -15.65
C GLN A 250 4.43 -8.30 -16.32
N ARG A 251 3.79 -7.40 -17.07
CA ARG A 251 2.71 -7.74 -18.02
C ARG A 251 3.03 -7.11 -19.37
N VAL A 252 2.91 -7.90 -20.45
CA VAL A 252 3.17 -7.42 -21.81
C VAL A 252 1.90 -6.82 -22.40
N VAL A 253 2.01 -5.61 -22.93
CA VAL A 253 0.94 -4.86 -23.59
C VAL A 253 1.37 -4.56 -25.03
N PRO A 254 0.58 -4.91 -26.06
CA PRO A 254 0.92 -4.58 -27.44
C PRO A 254 0.77 -3.07 -27.68
N VAL A 255 1.70 -2.52 -28.47
CA VAL A 255 1.63 -1.17 -29.04
C VAL A 255 1.04 -1.29 -30.45
N LEU A 256 -0.16 -0.76 -30.64
CA LEU A 256 -0.90 -0.85 -31.90
C LEU A 256 -0.35 0.16 -32.92
N ALA A 257 -0.48 -0.15 -34.20
CA ALA A 257 0.11 0.62 -35.30
C ALA A 257 -0.37 2.08 -35.42
N LYS A 258 -1.42 2.48 -34.70
CA LYS A 258 -2.00 3.82 -34.68
C LYS A 258 -2.13 4.42 -33.26
N ASP A 259 -1.54 3.77 -32.25
CA ASP A 259 -1.64 4.25 -30.86
C ASP A 259 -1.07 5.67 -30.72
N THR A 260 -1.86 6.55 -30.09
CA THR A 260 -1.34 7.71 -29.37
C THR A 260 -0.66 7.27 -28.07
N ALA A 261 0.17 8.15 -27.49
CA ALA A 261 0.78 7.86 -26.19
C ALA A 261 -0.27 7.74 -25.08
N GLU A 262 -1.37 8.48 -25.21
CA GLU A 262 -2.51 8.50 -24.30
C GLU A 262 -3.34 7.19 -24.37
N GLU A 263 -3.58 6.62 -25.56
CA GLU A 263 -4.23 5.31 -25.72
C GLU A 263 -3.36 4.17 -25.20
N LEU A 264 -2.05 4.21 -25.47
CA LEU A 264 -1.10 3.26 -24.90
C LEU A 264 -1.06 3.37 -23.37
N ALA A 265 -1.04 4.60 -22.82
CA ALA A 265 -1.06 4.84 -21.38
C ALA A 265 -2.30 4.23 -20.72
N ALA A 266 -3.49 4.40 -21.32
CA ALA A 266 -4.73 3.81 -20.80
C ALA A 266 -4.67 2.27 -20.79
N ARG A 267 -4.09 1.65 -21.84
CA ARG A 267 -3.94 0.19 -21.92
C ARG A 267 -2.92 -0.36 -20.93
N VAL A 268 -1.79 0.33 -20.73
CA VAL A 268 -0.78 -0.02 -19.73
C VAL A 268 -1.34 0.13 -18.31
N LEU A 269 -2.06 1.23 -18.03
CA LEU A 269 -2.68 1.50 -16.73
C LEU A 269 -3.72 0.44 -16.33
N HIS A 270 -4.44 -0.15 -17.29
CA HIS A 270 -5.37 -1.25 -17.01
C HIS A 270 -4.64 -2.51 -16.51
N GLU A 271 -3.48 -2.83 -17.08
CA GLU A 271 -2.64 -3.93 -16.61
C GLU A 271 -1.87 -3.57 -15.32
N GLU A 272 -1.54 -2.29 -15.09
CA GLU A 272 -0.99 -1.83 -13.82
C GLU A 272 -1.93 -2.18 -12.65
N HIS A 273 -3.22 -1.87 -12.78
CA HIS A 273 -4.21 -2.09 -11.73
C HIS A 273 -4.31 -3.57 -11.34
N LYS A 274 -4.31 -4.48 -12.32
CA LYS A 274 -4.34 -5.92 -12.09
C LYS A 274 -3.04 -6.39 -11.45
N LEU A 275 -1.91 -6.09 -12.08
CA LEU A 275 -0.59 -6.57 -11.67
C LEU A 275 -0.25 -6.11 -10.24
N TYR A 276 -0.61 -4.87 -9.88
CA TYR A 276 -0.32 -4.38 -8.54
C TYR A 276 -1.21 -5.02 -7.47
N VAL A 277 -2.46 -5.35 -7.80
CA VAL A 277 -3.33 -6.14 -6.90
C VAL A 277 -2.80 -7.57 -6.74
N GLU A 278 -2.44 -8.24 -7.83
CA GLU A 278 -1.87 -9.60 -7.84
C GLU A 278 -0.59 -9.69 -6.99
N VAL A 279 0.33 -8.73 -7.17
CA VAL A 279 1.59 -8.67 -6.39
C VAL A 279 1.32 -8.28 -4.94
N SER A 280 0.40 -7.34 -4.66
CA SER A 280 0.04 -6.97 -3.28
C SER A 280 -0.55 -8.16 -2.52
N ALA A 281 -1.37 -8.99 -3.18
CA ALA A 281 -1.87 -10.23 -2.60
C ALA A 281 -0.72 -11.20 -2.31
N ALA A 282 0.20 -11.42 -3.26
CA ALA A 282 1.36 -12.31 -3.07
C ALA A 282 2.28 -11.88 -1.92
N LEU A 283 2.53 -10.59 -1.76
CA LEU A 283 3.27 -10.02 -0.62
C LEU A 283 2.54 -10.26 0.71
N CYS A 284 1.23 -10.03 0.75
CA CYS A 284 0.43 -10.20 1.97
C CYS A 284 0.29 -11.67 2.40
N GLU A 285 0.29 -12.58 1.42
CA GLU A 285 0.19 -14.03 1.60
C GLU A 285 1.57 -14.71 1.77
N GLU A 286 2.65 -13.94 1.88
CA GLU A 286 4.03 -14.42 2.08
C GLU A 286 4.56 -15.35 0.96
N ARG A 287 4.01 -15.23 -0.27
CA ARG A 287 4.34 -16.07 -1.43
C ARG A 287 5.56 -15.60 -2.25
N ILE A 288 6.33 -14.63 -1.76
CA ILE A 288 7.53 -14.15 -2.47
C ILE A 288 8.76 -14.94 -2.02
N THR A 289 9.29 -15.78 -2.89
CA THR A 289 10.55 -16.50 -2.66
C THR A 289 11.71 -15.77 -3.34
N TRP A 290 12.94 -16.11 -2.94
CA TRP A 290 14.15 -15.57 -3.54
C TRP A 290 15.06 -16.71 -3.98
N ARG A 291 15.48 -16.70 -5.24
CA ARG A 291 16.53 -17.57 -5.76
C ARG A 291 17.89 -17.18 -5.16
N GLU A 292 18.84 -18.10 -5.19
CA GLU A 292 20.21 -17.90 -4.67
C GLU A 292 20.95 -16.73 -5.36
N ASP A 293 20.65 -16.46 -6.63
CA ASP A 293 21.18 -15.33 -7.40
C ASP A 293 20.50 -13.97 -7.08
N GLY A 294 19.57 -13.96 -6.13
CA GLY A 294 18.85 -12.77 -5.69
C GLY A 294 17.74 -12.32 -6.64
N VAL A 295 17.25 -13.19 -7.54
CA VAL A 295 16.02 -12.96 -8.31
C VAL A 295 14.80 -13.37 -7.46
N PRO A 296 13.84 -12.46 -7.21
CA PRO A 296 12.60 -12.80 -6.52
C PRO A 296 11.61 -13.49 -7.47
N LEU A 297 10.75 -14.34 -6.93
CA LEU A 297 9.71 -15.08 -7.66
C LEU A 297 8.37 -15.03 -6.91
N ILE A 298 7.26 -15.13 -7.62
CA ILE A 298 5.93 -15.30 -7.02
C ILE A 298 5.57 -16.77 -7.04
N GLN A 299 5.49 -17.42 -5.87
CA GLN A 299 5.01 -18.79 -5.77
C GLN A 299 3.52 -18.87 -6.11
N SER A 300 3.13 -19.86 -6.93
CA SER A 300 1.73 -20.09 -7.32
C SER A 300 0.85 -20.46 -6.11
N LYS A 301 -0.43 -20.08 -6.16
CA LYS A 301 -1.43 -20.47 -5.16
C LYS A 301 -1.85 -21.94 -5.29
N GLU A 302 -1.80 -22.48 -6.51
CA GLU A 302 -2.36 -23.78 -6.86
C GLU A 302 -1.33 -24.90 -6.72
N ASN A 303 -0.07 -24.62 -7.09
CA ASN A 303 1.05 -25.55 -6.98
C ASN A 303 2.26 -24.82 -6.35
N PRO A 304 2.65 -25.12 -5.10
CA PRO A 304 3.81 -24.51 -4.46
C PRO A 304 5.15 -24.74 -5.16
N ASN A 305 5.24 -25.67 -6.11
CA ASN A 305 6.45 -25.90 -6.91
C ASN A 305 6.52 -25.01 -8.17
N ASP A 306 5.42 -24.34 -8.52
CA ASP A 306 5.34 -23.46 -9.69
C ASP A 306 5.49 -21.98 -9.29
N TYR A 307 6.04 -21.20 -10.21
CA TYR A 307 6.33 -19.78 -10.02
C TYR A 307 5.80 -18.95 -11.20
N CYS A 308 5.43 -17.69 -10.90
CA CYS A 308 4.97 -16.68 -11.86
C CYS A 308 5.90 -15.46 -11.87
#